data_AF-A0A1A8XM12-F1
#
_entry.id   AF-A0A1A8XM12-F1
#
_cell.length_a   1.000
_cell.length_b   1.000
_cell.length_c   1.000
_cell.angle_alpha   90.00
_cell.angle_beta   90.00
_cell.angle_gamma   90.00
#
_symmetry.space_group_name_H-M   'P 1'
#
loop_
_entity.id
_entity.type
_entity.pdbx_description
1 polymer ?
#
loop_
_entity_poly.entity_id
_entity_poly.type
_entity_poly.pdbx_seq_one_letter_code
_entity_poly.pdbx_strand_id
1 'polypeptide(L)'
;MTLDAFYLPTPSNASSQRFCLFHKPDPQTAWRGAVVYVHPFAEEMNKSRRMAALLARALAGVGYAVLQIDLQGCGDSSGDFGDATWEGWIEDVCLACNWLQQHSDAELWLWGLRTGGLLASAAAVRIDRPSSLLLWQPVVSGKQFLQQFLRLKLASEMQGGDPKKLMERMRGQLAQGQSVEIAGYRLSFGLADGLEKAELSPAEQTTRIEWVELSAKREEGVDATASMSPLATTRLEKWQSAGLHARGRVVCGPSFWQTTEITECPALLEASTQAMMEDAPA
;
A
#
# COMPACT_ATOMS: atom_id res chain seq x y z
N MET A 1 -13.40 -2.73 21.10
CA MET A 1 -12.29 -2.86 20.13
C MET A 1 -11.06 -3.31 20.88
N THR A 2 -10.45 -4.41 20.43
CA THR A 2 -9.20 -4.95 20.97
C THR A 2 -8.12 -4.91 19.89
N LEU A 3 -6.88 -4.70 20.31
CA LEU A 3 -5.69 -4.76 19.46
C LEU A 3 -4.87 -5.96 19.89
N ASP A 4 -4.69 -6.92 18.99
CA ASP A 4 -3.85 -8.08 19.23
C ASP A 4 -2.59 -8.00 18.36
N ALA A 5 -1.42 -8.22 18.96
CA ALA A 5 -0.15 -8.32 18.27
C ALA A 5 0.31 -9.78 18.28
N PHE A 6 0.65 -10.32 17.11
CA PHE A 6 1.08 -11.72 16.98
C PHE A 6 1.93 -11.93 15.73
N TYR A 7 2.46 -13.14 15.59
CA TYR A 7 3.24 -13.56 14.44
C TYR A 7 2.50 -14.64 13.65
N LEU A 8 2.41 -14.46 12.34
CA LEU A 8 1.96 -15.48 11.40
C LEU A 8 3.14 -16.33 10.93
N PRO A 9 3.12 -17.66 11.11
CA PRO A 9 4.17 -18.51 10.55
C PRO A 9 4.08 -18.54 9.03
N THR A 10 5.22 -18.47 8.35
CA THR A 10 5.24 -18.61 6.89
C THR A 10 5.26 -20.08 6.47
N PRO A 11 4.46 -20.50 5.47
CA PRO A 11 4.44 -21.90 5.02
C PRO A 11 5.77 -22.39 4.42
N SER A 12 6.52 -21.49 3.77
CA SER A 12 7.76 -21.81 3.05
C SER A 12 8.97 -21.99 3.98
N ASN A 13 8.92 -21.44 5.20
CA ASN A 13 9.99 -21.57 6.17
C ASN A 13 9.45 -21.49 7.60
N ALA A 14 9.55 -22.59 8.34
CA ALA A 14 9.04 -22.71 9.70
C ALA A 14 9.73 -21.77 10.73
N SER A 15 10.93 -21.25 10.42
CA SER A 15 11.61 -20.26 11.27
C SER A 15 11.30 -18.81 10.87
N SER A 16 10.58 -18.60 9.77
CA SER A 16 10.22 -17.27 9.28
C SER A 16 8.76 -16.98 9.58
N GLN A 17 8.49 -15.76 10.02
CA GLN A 17 7.19 -15.33 10.50
C GLN A 17 6.94 -13.86 10.17
N ARG A 18 5.67 -13.47 10.12
CA ARG A 18 5.22 -12.10 9.82
C ARG A 18 4.53 -11.49 11.02
N PHE A 19 5.04 -10.36 11.47
CA PHE A 19 4.42 -9.59 12.54
C PHE A 19 3.12 -8.97 12.04
N CYS A 20 2.08 -9.06 12.87
CA CYS A 20 0.76 -8.56 12.57
C CYS A 20 0.18 -7.81 13.76
N LEU A 21 -0.51 -6.71 13.46
CA LEU A 21 -1.38 -5.98 14.38
C LEU A 21 -2.82 -6.14 13.91
N PHE A 22 -3.67 -6.72 14.75
CA PHE A 22 -5.05 -6.98 14.41
C PHE A 22 -6.00 -6.14 15.27
N HIS A 23 -6.69 -5.21 14.61
CA HIS A 23 -7.74 -4.39 15.18
C HIS A 23 -9.08 -5.12 15.02
N LYS A 24 -9.57 -5.68 16.13
CA LYS A 24 -10.84 -6.39 16.19
C LYS A 24 -12.01 -5.42 16.40
N PRO A 25 -13.09 -5.51 15.61
CA PRO A 25 -14.33 -4.78 15.87
C PRO A 25 -15.00 -5.33 17.14
N ASP A 26 -16.15 -4.78 17.52
CA ASP A 26 -16.91 -5.29 18.65
C ASP A 26 -17.26 -6.78 18.46
N PRO A 27 -16.90 -7.68 19.39
CA PRO A 27 -17.13 -9.12 19.26
C PRO A 27 -18.62 -9.50 19.18
N GLN A 28 -19.53 -8.62 19.57
CA GLN A 28 -20.97 -8.84 19.49
C GLN A 28 -21.54 -8.52 18.11
N THR A 29 -20.74 -7.99 17.20
CA THR A 29 -21.17 -7.57 15.86
C THR A 29 -20.50 -8.39 14.77
N ALA A 30 -21.29 -8.82 13.77
CA ALA A 30 -20.73 -9.38 12.56
C ALA A 30 -19.84 -8.36 11.86
N TRP A 31 -18.72 -8.81 11.29
CA TRP A 31 -17.79 -7.91 10.62
C TRP A 31 -18.42 -7.36 9.36
N ARG A 32 -18.41 -6.03 9.19
CA ARG A 32 -18.82 -5.37 7.96
C ARG A 32 -17.89 -5.69 6.79
N GLY A 33 -16.61 -5.89 7.11
CA GLY A 33 -15.58 -6.29 6.16
C GLY A 33 -14.30 -6.69 6.91
N ALA A 34 -13.43 -7.40 6.22
CA ALA A 34 -12.10 -7.78 6.69
C ALA A 34 -11.06 -7.08 5.81
N VAL A 35 -10.11 -6.36 6.40
CA VAL A 35 -9.20 -5.44 5.70
C VAL A 35 -7.76 -5.86 5.96
N VAL A 36 -6.98 -6.08 4.90
CA VAL A 36 -5.52 -6.17 5.00
C VAL A 36 -4.91 -4.84 4.60
N TYR A 37 -4.14 -4.22 5.50
CA TYR A 37 -3.32 -3.05 5.17
C TYR A 37 -2.00 -3.48 4.53
N VAL A 38 -1.72 -2.92 3.35
CA VAL A 38 -0.50 -3.15 2.59
C VAL A 38 0.31 -1.84 2.56
N HIS A 39 1.44 -1.86 3.25
CA HIS A 39 2.24 -0.68 3.50
C HIS A 39 3.04 -0.20 2.25
N PRO A 40 3.44 1.08 2.20
CA PRO A 40 4.25 1.61 1.12
C PRO A 40 5.73 1.21 1.25
N PHE A 41 6.55 1.60 0.28
CA PHE A 41 7.94 1.16 0.15
C PHE A 41 8.89 1.93 1.08
N ALA A 42 9.83 1.22 1.71
CA ALA A 42 10.96 1.79 2.44
C ALA A 42 10.54 2.90 3.44
N GLU A 43 11.14 4.09 3.36
CA GLU A 43 10.88 5.17 4.32
C GLU A 43 9.43 5.67 4.32
N GLU A 44 8.71 5.55 3.20
CA GLU A 44 7.28 5.88 3.17
C GLU A 44 6.51 5.01 4.17
N MET A 45 6.94 3.76 4.44
CA MET A 45 6.31 2.89 5.44
C MET A 45 6.42 3.49 6.83
N ASN A 46 7.64 3.88 7.23
CA ASN A 46 7.92 4.42 8.56
C ASN A 46 7.09 5.67 8.83
N LYS A 47 7.01 6.59 7.85
CA LYS A 47 6.20 7.81 7.92
C LYS A 47 4.70 7.54 7.99
N SER A 48 4.25 6.42 7.43
CA SER A 48 2.83 6.10 7.30
C SER A 48 2.25 5.31 8.47
N ARG A 49 3.08 4.69 9.32
CA ARG A 49 2.62 3.82 10.44
C ARG A 49 1.56 4.47 11.31
N ARG A 50 1.76 5.75 11.68
CA ARG A 50 0.83 6.49 12.54
C ARG A 50 -0.54 6.66 11.88
N MET A 51 -0.56 7.10 10.63
CA MET A 51 -1.77 7.26 9.84
C MET A 51 -2.49 5.93 9.60
N ALA A 52 -1.71 4.86 9.35
CA ALA A 52 -2.27 3.54 9.14
C ALA A 52 -2.98 3.02 10.41
N ALA A 53 -2.34 3.14 11.57
CA ALA A 53 -2.93 2.74 12.85
C ALA A 53 -4.18 3.57 13.21
N LEU A 54 -4.24 4.84 12.80
CA LEU A 54 -5.42 5.69 13.02
C LEU A 54 -6.62 5.21 12.20
N LEU A 55 -6.44 4.91 10.91
CA LEU A 55 -7.55 4.38 10.11
C LEU A 55 -7.94 2.97 10.57
N ALA A 56 -6.98 2.11 10.91
CA ALA A 56 -7.29 0.76 11.41
C ALA A 56 -8.19 0.80 12.64
N ARG A 57 -7.92 1.73 13.59
CA ARG A 57 -8.82 2.00 14.72
C ARG A 57 -10.17 2.56 14.28
N ALA A 58 -10.20 3.55 13.38
CA ALA A 58 -11.47 4.14 12.93
C ALA A 58 -12.38 3.08 12.27
N LEU A 59 -11.83 2.27 11.36
CA LEU A 59 -12.53 1.18 10.68
C LEU A 59 -13.01 0.10 11.66
N ALA A 60 -12.18 -0.29 12.63
CA ALA A 60 -12.60 -1.23 13.67
C ALA A 60 -13.71 -0.66 14.57
N GLY A 61 -13.75 0.66 14.76
CA GLY A 61 -14.80 1.34 15.51
C GLY A 61 -16.16 1.29 14.82
N VAL A 62 -16.17 1.11 13.50
CA VAL A 62 -17.39 1.00 12.69
C VAL A 62 -17.60 -0.41 12.12
N GLY A 63 -16.97 -1.44 12.71
CA GLY A 63 -17.30 -2.84 12.45
C GLY A 63 -16.40 -3.59 11.45
N TYR A 64 -15.28 -3.01 11.00
CA TYR A 64 -14.31 -3.72 10.17
C TYR A 64 -13.23 -4.44 11.00
N ALA A 65 -12.83 -5.62 10.58
CA ALA A 65 -11.64 -6.28 11.11
C ALA A 65 -10.42 -5.86 10.30
N VAL A 66 -9.41 -5.24 10.91
CA VAL A 66 -8.25 -4.70 10.17
C VAL A 66 -6.96 -5.36 10.62
N LEU A 67 -6.30 -6.05 9.70
CA LEU A 67 -5.00 -6.66 9.88
C LEU A 67 -3.92 -5.80 9.22
N GLN A 68 -3.01 -5.25 10.01
CA GLN A 68 -1.78 -4.65 9.51
C GLN A 68 -0.68 -5.70 9.57
N ILE A 69 -0.01 -5.94 8.45
CA ILE A 69 1.10 -6.88 8.34
C ILE A 69 2.38 -6.14 8.01
N ASP A 70 3.46 -6.45 8.71
CA ASP A 70 4.81 -6.10 8.26
C ASP A 70 5.27 -7.15 7.25
N LEU A 71 5.66 -6.75 6.05
CA LEU A 71 6.13 -7.68 5.02
C LEU A 71 7.55 -8.19 5.34
N GLN A 72 8.03 -9.21 4.62
CA GLN A 72 9.37 -9.77 4.80
C GLN A 72 10.44 -8.68 4.86
N GLY A 73 11.27 -8.72 5.90
CA GLY A 73 12.36 -7.77 6.09
C GLY A 73 11.94 -6.36 6.50
N CYS A 74 10.67 -6.14 6.80
CA CYS A 74 10.12 -4.86 7.26
C CYS A 74 9.67 -4.96 8.72
N GLY A 75 9.80 -3.85 9.47
CA GLY A 75 9.30 -3.75 10.83
C GLY A 75 9.79 -4.88 11.73
N ASP A 76 8.86 -5.59 12.37
CA ASP A 76 9.16 -6.69 13.29
C ASP A 76 9.09 -8.08 12.61
N SER A 77 8.82 -8.14 11.31
CA SER A 77 8.79 -9.40 10.54
C SER A 77 10.18 -9.99 10.33
N SER A 78 10.24 -11.32 10.20
CA SER A 78 11.51 -12.02 9.94
C SER A 78 12.15 -11.61 8.61
N GLY A 79 13.48 -11.72 8.56
CA GLY A 79 14.29 -11.44 7.37
C GLY A 79 14.92 -10.05 7.37
N ASP A 80 15.65 -9.74 6.30
CA ASP A 80 16.25 -8.43 6.04
C ASP A 80 15.58 -7.85 4.78
N PHE A 81 15.29 -6.54 4.79
CA PHE A 81 14.77 -5.81 3.63
C PHE A 81 15.61 -6.06 2.37
N GLY A 82 16.93 -6.15 2.53
CA GLY A 82 17.87 -6.39 1.45
C GLY A 82 17.86 -7.79 0.85
N ASP A 83 17.12 -8.72 1.45
CA ASP A 83 16.87 -10.07 0.95
C ASP A 83 15.40 -10.29 0.54
N ALA A 84 14.54 -9.29 0.77
CA ALA A 84 13.15 -9.35 0.34
C ALA A 84 13.03 -9.41 -1.18
N THR A 85 11.96 -10.03 -1.66
CA THR A 85 11.61 -10.07 -3.08
C THR A 85 10.18 -9.58 -3.27
N TRP A 86 9.87 -9.06 -4.45
CA TRP A 86 8.50 -8.61 -4.74
C TRP A 86 7.49 -9.75 -4.65
N GLU A 87 7.86 -10.94 -5.12
CA GLU A 87 7.03 -12.14 -5.03
C GLU A 87 6.78 -12.54 -3.57
N GLY A 88 7.83 -12.56 -2.73
CA GLY A 88 7.67 -12.85 -1.30
C GLY A 88 6.75 -11.85 -0.59
N TRP A 89 6.78 -10.58 -0.98
CA TRP A 89 5.83 -9.59 -0.48
C TRP A 89 4.40 -9.84 -0.95
N ILE A 90 4.18 -10.30 -2.18
CA ILE A 90 2.84 -10.73 -2.63
C ILE A 90 2.36 -11.94 -1.82
N GLU A 91 3.23 -12.92 -1.58
CA GLU A 91 2.93 -14.10 -0.76
C GLU A 91 2.54 -13.72 0.67
N ASP A 92 3.23 -12.75 1.27
CA ASP A 92 2.92 -12.24 2.61
C ASP A 92 1.53 -11.57 2.66
N VAL A 93 1.16 -10.79 1.64
CA VAL A 93 -0.19 -10.22 1.55
C VAL A 93 -1.24 -11.34 1.40
N CYS A 94 -0.97 -12.35 0.59
CA CYS A 94 -1.87 -13.52 0.45
C CYS A 94 -2.01 -14.28 1.77
N LEU A 95 -0.93 -14.43 2.54
CA LEU A 95 -0.92 -15.04 3.87
C LEU A 95 -1.85 -14.29 4.83
N ALA A 96 -1.78 -12.95 4.84
CA ALA A 96 -2.65 -12.10 5.65
C ALA A 96 -4.13 -12.22 5.24
N CYS A 97 -4.43 -12.24 3.93
CA CYS A 97 -5.79 -12.44 3.41
C CYS A 97 -6.37 -13.79 3.85
N ASN A 98 -5.61 -14.87 3.65
CA ASN A 98 -6.02 -16.22 4.01
C ASN A 98 -6.30 -16.33 5.51
N TRP A 99 -5.47 -15.69 6.34
CA TRP A 99 -5.69 -15.67 7.78
C TRP A 99 -7.01 -14.98 8.14
N LEU A 100 -7.31 -13.80 7.59
CA LEU A 100 -8.59 -13.12 7.85
C LEU A 100 -9.79 -13.94 7.39
N GLN A 101 -9.70 -14.57 6.22
CA GLN A 101 -10.77 -15.38 5.64
C GLN A 101 -11.06 -16.67 6.43
N GLN A 102 -10.09 -17.19 7.18
CA GLN A 102 -10.33 -18.29 8.12
C GLN A 102 -11.16 -17.87 9.34
N HIS A 103 -11.21 -16.57 9.65
CA HIS A 103 -11.93 -16.04 10.81
C HIS A 103 -13.30 -15.46 10.46
N SER A 104 -13.58 -15.16 9.19
CA SER A 104 -14.84 -14.57 8.75
C SER A 104 -15.04 -14.68 7.23
N ASP A 105 -16.29 -14.78 6.81
CA ASP A 105 -16.70 -14.67 5.40
C ASP A 105 -17.11 -13.24 5.00
N ALA A 106 -16.80 -12.25 5.84
CA ALA A 106 -17.02 -10.85 5.50
C ALA A 106 -16.24 -10.45 4.23
N GLU A 107 -16.71 -9.41 3.54
CA GLU A 107 -16.08 -8.89 2.34
C GLU A 107 -14.60 -8.57 2.61
N LEU A 108 -13.71 -9.10 1.76
CA LEU A 108 -12.28 -8.84 1.85
C LEU A 108 -11.95 -7.50 1.18
N TRP A 109 -11.20 -6.67 1.89
CA TRP A 109 -10.65 -5.41 1.43
C TRP A 109 -9.12 -5.46 1.47
N LEU A 110 -8.48 -5.02 0.40
CA LEU A 110 -7.05 -4.75 0.37
C LEU A 110 -6.85 -3.23 0.38
N TRP A 111 -6.28 -2.74 1.46
CA TRP A 111 -6.00 -1.33 1.62
C TRP A 111 -4.53 -1.04 1.32
N GLY A 112 -4.26 -0.52 0.14
CA GLY A 112 -2.91 -0.19 -0.32
C GLY A 112 -2.60 1.30 -0.25
N LEU A 113 -1.45 1.65 0.34
CA LEU A 113 -0.90 3.02 0.30
C LEU A 113 0.30 3.08 -0.64
N ARG A 114 0.33 4.06 -1.56
CA ARG A 114 1.42 4.23 -2.54
C ARG A 114 1.75 2.92 -3.28
N THR A 115 2.96 2.36 -3.13
CA THR A 115 3.37 1.07 -3.71
C THR A 115 2.62 -0.11 -3.12
N GLY A 116 2.09 0.00 -1.90
CA GLY A 116 1.21 -0.98 -1.32
C GLY A 116 -0.04 -1.21 -2.16
N GLY A 117 -0.47 -0.21 -2.94
CA GLY A 117 -1.53 -0.37 -3.94
C GLY A 117 -1.15 -1.33 -5.07
N LEU A 118 0.10 -1.31 -5.53
CA LEU A 118 0.60 -2.26 -6.54
C LEU A 118 0.62 -3.70 -6.00
N LEU A 119 1.10 -3.87 -4.75
CA LEU A 119 1.13 -5.17 -4.07
C LEU A 119 -0.29 -5.71 -3.81
N ALA A 120 -1.19 -4.85 -3.29
CA ALA A 120 -2.60 -5.19 -3.10
C ALA A 120 -3.23 -5.66 -4.42
N SER A 121 -3.01 -4.93 -5.51
CA SER A 121 -3.50 -5.29 -6.84
C SER A 121 -2.96 -6.64 -7.31
N ALA A 122 -1.65 -6.89 -7.13
CA ALA A 122 -1.02 -8.14 -7.52
C ALA A 122 -1.47 -9.33 -6.67
N ALA A 123 -1.67 -9.13 -5.36
CA ALA A 123 -2.20 -10.14 -4.45
C ALA A 123 -3.67 -10.46 -4.75
N ALA A 124 -4.47 -9.45 -5.12
CA ALA A 124 -5.87 -9.62 -5.51
C ALA A 124 -6.06 -10.62 -6.67
N VAL A 125 -5.07 -10.73 -7.57
CA VAL A 125 -5.06 -11.70 -8.68
C VAL A 125 -4.85 -13.14 -8.18
N ARG A 126 -4.20 -13.34 -7.03
CA ARG A 126 -3.80 -14.66 -6.53
C ARG A 126 -4.72 -15.26 -5.47
N ILE A 127 -5.59 -14.44 -4.89
CA ILE A 127 -6.60 -14.91 -3.94
C ILE A 127 -7.80 -15.48 -4.70
N ASP A 128 -8.28 -16.65 -4.27
CA ASP A 128 -9.42 -17.34 -4.89
C ASP A 128 -10.77 -16.84 -4.35
N ARG A 129 -10.87 -15.52 -4.10
CA ARG A 129 -12.09 -14.86 -3.63
C ARG A 129 -12.15 -13.42 -4.14
N PRO A 130 -13.37 -12.88 -4.37
CA PRO A 130 -13.54 -11.47 -4.68
C PRO A 130 -13.01 -10.57 -3.57
N SER A 131 -12.46 -9.42 -3.96
CA SER A 131 -11.94 -8.43 -3.01
C SER A 131 -12.15 -7.01 -3.50
N SER A 132 -12.40 -6.10 -2.57
CA SER A 132 -12.46 -4.66 -2.81
C SER A 132 -11.10 -4.00 -2.51
N LEU A 133 -10.81 -2.86 -3.14
CA LEU A 133 -9.58 -2.11 -2.96
C LEU A 133 -9.87 -0.74 -2.32
N LEU A 134 -9.16 -0.42 -1.24
CA LEU A 134 -9.02 0.97 -0.78
C LEU A 134 -7.61 1.43 -1.15
N LEU A 135 -7.49 2.46 -1.97
CA LEU A 135 -6.22 2.93 -2.51
C LEU A 135 -5.94 4.36 -2.06
N TRP A 136 -4.95 4.51 -1.19
CA TRP A 136 -4.45 5.82 -0.77
C TRP A 136 -3.31 6.26 -1.67
N GLN A 137 -3.54 7.31 -2.46
CA GLN A 137 -2.58 7.89 -3.39
C GLN A 137 -1.74 6.79 -4.09
N PRO A 138 -2.33 5.81 -4.78
CA PRO A 138 -1.58 4.64 -5.23
C PRO A 138 -0.48 5.02 -6.23
N VAL A 139 0.62 4.27 -6.22
CA VAL A 139 1.55 4.26 -7.36
C VAL A 139 0.89 3.48 -8.48
N VAL A 140 0.87 4.03 -9.70
CA VAL A 140 0.30 3.35 -10.86
C VAL A 140 1.31 2.54 -11.65
N SER A 141 2.58 2.98 -11.67
CA SER A 141 3.66 2.36 -12.41
C SER A 141 4.89 2.22 -11.52
N GLY A 142 5.22 0.97 -11.18
CA GLY A 142 6.34 0.66 -10.33
C GLY A 142 7.68 0.99 -10.98
N LYS A 143 7.78 0.92 -12.32
CA LYS A 143 8.94 1.43 -13.08
C LYS A 143 9.23 2.90 -12.83
N GLN A 144 8.20 3.75 -12.90
CA GLN A 144 8.38 5.18 -12.68
C GLN A 144 8.77 5.47 -11.23
N PHE A 145 8.13 4.78 -10.27
CA PHE A 145 8.47 4.89 -8.86
C PHE A 145 9.90 4.43 -8.57
N LEU A 146 10.33 3.28 -9.08
CA LEU A 146 11.69 2.77 -8.91
C LEU A 146 12.73 3.76 -9.47
N GLN A 147 12.46 4.36 -10.63
CA GLN A 147 13.33 5.39 -11.19
C GLN A 147 13.44 6.62 -10.27
N GLN A 148 12.34 7.05 -9.63
CA GLN A 148 12.35 8.13 -8.65
C GLN A 148 13.13 7.74 -7.39
N PHE A 149 12.95 6.51 -6.89
CA PHE A 149 13.66 6.00 -5.72
C PHE A 149 15.17 5.94 -5.96
N LEU A 150 15.61 5.39 -7.09
CA LEU A 150 17.03 5.34 -7.47
C LEU A 150 17.67 6.73 -7.54
N ARG A 151 16.90 7.78 -7.91
CA ARG A 151 17.38 9.16 -7.95
C ARG A 151 17.71 9.75 -6.58
N LEU A 152 17.19 9.21 -5.48
CA LEU A 152 17.55 9.67 -4.14
C LEU A 152 19.03 9.47 -3.86
N LYS A 153 19.62 8.37 -4.34
CA LYS A 153 21.07 8.12 -4.25
C LYS A 153 21.89 9.13 -5.06
N LEU A 154 21.38 9.55 -6.22
CA LEU A 154 22.02 10.57 -7.03
C LEU A 154 22.13 11.89 -6.24
N ALA A 155 21.04 12.30 -5.58
CA ALA A 155 21.02 13.52 -4.80
C ALA A 155 22.02 13.51 -3.63
N SER A 156 22.27 12.35 -3.00
CA SER A 156 23.28 12.23 -1.93
C SER A 156 24.73 12.20 -2.44
N GLU A 157 24.97 11.74 -3.68
CA GLU A 157 26.32 11.57 -4.25
C GLU A 157 26.72 12.70 -5.23
N MET A 158 25.90 13.74 -5.36
CA MET A 158 26.06 14.85 -6.32
C MET A 158 27.26 15.78 -6.08
N GLN A 159 28.20 15.45 -5.20
CA GLN A 159 29.46 16.18 -5.05
C GLN A 159 30.53 15.83 -6.12
N GLY A 160 30.23 15.06 -7.18
CA GLY A 160 31.18 14.95 -8.31
C GLY A 160 30.95 13.94 -9.45
N GLY A 161 29.81 13.25 -9.55
CA GLY A 161 29.58 12.19 -10.56
C GLY A 161 28.60 12.55 -11.68
N ASP A 162 28.74 11.90 -12.84
CA ASP A 162 27.75 11.92 -13.93
C ASP A 162 26.50 11.10 -13.53
N PRO A 163 25.32 11.72 -13.37
CA PRO A 163 24.10 11.06 -12.91
C PRO A 163 23.68 9.88 -13.80
N LYS A 164 23.96 9.95 -15.11
CA LYS A 164 23.60 8.90 -16.06
C LYS A 164 24.44 7.65 -15.85
N LYS A 165 25.75 7.83 -15.65
CA LYS A 165 26.68 6.71 -15.38
C LYS A 165 26.41 6.03 -14.05
N LEU A 166 26.01 6.80 -13.02
CA LEU A 166 25.65 6.24 -11.73
C LEU A 166 24.37 5.39 -11.82
N MET A 167 23.32 5.89 -12.48
CA MET A 167 22.11 5.11 -12.76
C MET A 167 22.41 3.82 -13.54
N GLU A 168 23.25 3.90 -14.57
CA GLU A 168 23.66 2.74 -15.37
C GLU A 168 24.41 1.71 -14.53
N ARG A 169 25.31 2.16 -13.65
CA ARG A 169 26.03 1.29 -12.71
C ARG A 169 25.07 0.59 -11.74
N MET A 170 24.15 1.33 -11.11
CA MET A 170 23.18 0.76 -10.17
C MET A 170 22.31 -0.31 -10.85
N ARG A 171 21.85 -0.03 -12.08
CA ARG A 171 21.11 -1.04 -12.87
C ARG A 171 21.97 -2.25 -13.23
N GLY A 172 23.23 -2.04 -13.59
CA GLY A 172 24.18 -3.12 -13.86
C GLY A 172 24.44 -4.00 -12.63
N GLN A 173 24.57 -3.40 -11.44
CA GLN A 173 24.72 -4.13 -10.18
C GLN A 173 23.50 -5.00 -9.88
N LEU A 174 22.29 -4.43 -9.96
CA LEU A 174 21.05 -5.18 -9.78
C LEU A 174 20.96 -6.32 -10.79
N ALA A 175 21.24 -6.08 -12.06
CA ALA A 175 21.21 -7.11 -13.11
C ALA A 175 22.23 -8.24 -12.89
N GLN A 176 23.30 -7.99 -12.14
CA GLN A 176 24.29 -9.00 -11.72
C GLN A 176 23.91 -9.71 -10.41
N GLY A 177 22.71 -9.46 -9.87
CA GLY A 177 22.24 -10.01 -8.61
C GLY A 177 22.81 -9.32 -7.36
N GLN A 178 23.53 -8.21 -7.52
CA GLN A 178 24.06 -7.44 -6.40
C GLN A 178 22.99 -6.48 -5.87
N SER A 179 23.00 -6.22 -4.56
CA SER A 179 22.14 -5.22 -3.95
C SER A 179 22.69 -3.80 -4.11
N VAL A 180 21.80 -2.80 -4.11
CA VAL A 180 22.17 -1.38 -4.16
C VAL A 180 21.61 -0.64 -2.97
N GLU A 181 22.45 0.04 -2.19
CA GLU A 181 21.99 0.85 -1.06
C GLU A 181 21.50 2.23 -1.50
N ILE A 182 20.30 2.64 -1.10
CA ILE A 182 19.64 3.91 -1.46
C ILE A 182 18.99 4.48 -0.20
N ALA A 183 19.42 5.65 0.25
CA ALA A 183 18.89 6.32 1.43
C ALA A 183 18.79 5.42 2.67
N GLY A 184 19.80 4.57 2.89
CA GLY A 184 19.86 3.61 4.01
C GLY A 184 19.13 2.27 3.79
N TYR A 185 18.53 2.06 2.62
CA TYR A 185 17.83 0.81 2.27
C TYR A 185 18.63 -0.01 1.25
N ARG A 186 18.94 -1.27 1.58
CA ARG A 186 19.54 -2.22 0.64
C ARG A 186 18.47 -2.75 -0.31
N LEU A 187 18.52 -2.38 -1.59
CA LEU A 187 17.59 -2.86 -2.60
C LEU A 187 18.13 -4.13 -3.28
N SER A 188 17.39 -5.24 -3.17
CA SER A 188 17.70 -6.50 -3.86
C SER A 188 17.28 -6.46 -5.34
N PHE A 189 17.86 -7.34 -6.16
CA PHE A 189 17.39 -7.52 -7.55
C PHE A 189 15.95 -8.01 -7.61
N GLY A 190 15.59 -9.03 -6.83
CA GLY A 190 14.24 -9.62 -6.86
C GLY A 190 13.14 -8.64 -6.45
N LEU A 191 13.47 -7.68 -5.57
CA LEU A 191 12.54 -6.60 -5.23
C LEU A 191 12.49 -5.53 -6.31
N ALA A 192 13.64 -5.10 -6.84
CA ALA A 192 13.72 -4.10 -7.89
C ALA A 192 13.05 -4.54 -9.20
N ASP A 193 13.32 -5.76 -9.67
CA ASP A 193 12.79 -6.31 -10.91
C ASP A 193 11.26 -6.49 -10.86
N GLY A 194 10.76 -7.04 -9.76
CA GLY A 194 9.32 -7.18 -9.55
C GLY A 194 8.60 -5.82 -9.44
N LEU A 195 9.18 -4.87 -8.69
CA LEU A 195 8.66 -3.51 -8.61
C LEU A 195 8.69 -2.81 -9.98
N GLU A 196 9.75 -2.97 -10.79
CA GLU A 196 9.81 -2.36 -12.13
C GLU A 196 8.68 -2.85 -13.04
N LYS A 197 8.30 -4.13 -12.92
CA LYS A 197 7.23 -4.75 -13.73
C LYS A 197 5.82 -4.50 -13.18
N ALA A 198 5.70 -4.02 -11.94
CA ALA A 198 4.42 -3.84 -11.29
C ALA A 198 3.63 -2.66 -11.86
N GLU A 199 2.36 -2.90 -12.18
CA GLU A 199 1.40 -1.91 -12.66
C GLU A 199 0.11 -2.02 -11.85
N LEU A 200 -0.53 -0.89 -11.57
CA LEU A 200 -1.81 -0.89 -10.88
C LEU A 200 -2.89 -1.37 -11.87
N SER A 201 -3.30 -2.61 -11.69
CA SER A 201 -4.31 -3.27 -12.51
C SER A 201 -5.21 -4.14 -11.62
N PRO A 202 -6.48 -3.73 -11.42
CA PRO A 202 -7.43 -4.51 -10.64
C PRO A 202 -7.53 -5.95 -11.16
N ALA A 203 -7.74 -6.90 -10.27
CA ALA A 203 -8.00 -8.28 -10.64
C ALA A 203 -9.40 -8.39 -11.26
N GLU A 204 -9.65 -9.42 -12.06
CA GLU A 204 -10.98 -9.64 -12.67
C GLU A 204 -12.09 -9.78 -11.62
N GLN A 205 -11.79 -10.43 -10.49
CA GLN A 205 -12.69 -10.56 -9.34
C GLN A 205 -12.70 -9.34 -8.40
N THR A 206 -12.06 -8.22 -8.76
CA THR A 206 -12.17 -7.00 -7.95
C THR A 206 -13.62 -6.49 -8.01
N THR A 207 -14.25 -6.40 -6.85
CA THR A 207 -15.67 -6.01 -6.73
C THR A 207 -15.85 -4.50 -6.73
N ARG A 208 -14.90 -3.78 -6.13
CA ARG A 208 -14.99 -2.34 -5.91
C ARG A 208 -13.65 -1.69 -5.68
N ILE A 209 -13.51 -0.42 -6.06
CA ILE A 209 -12.34 0.41 -5.79
C ILE A 209 -12.75 1.75 -5.19
N GLU A 210 -12.19 2.06 -4.03
CA GLU A 210 -12.20 3.39 -3.42
C GLU A 210 -10.81 4.01 -3.54
N TRP A 211 -10.65 4.97 -4.45
CA TRP A 211 -9.40 5.72 -4.62
C TRP A 211 -9.48 7.05 -3.87
N VAL A 212 -8.50 7.34 -3.01
CA VAL A 212 -8.41 8.62 -2.30
C VAL A 212 -7.06 9.29 -2.58
N GLU A 213 -7.08 10.49 -3.16
CA GLU A 213 -5.90 11.34 -3.35
C GLU A 213 -5.80 12.41 -2.27
N LEU A 214 -4.58 12.75 -1.89
CA LEU A 214 -4.28 13.94 -1.10
C LEU A 214 -3.88 15.09 -2.01
N SER A 215 -4.48 16.24 -1.77
CA SER A 215 -4.07 17.52 -2.35
C SER A 215 -3.43 18.39 -1.28
N ALA A 216 -2.20 18.83 -1.55
CA ALA A 216 -1.52 19.83 -0.72
C ALA A 216 -2.06 21.25 -0.95
N LYS A 217 -2.91 21.47 -1.97
CA LYS A 217 -3.51 22.77 -2.24
C LYS A 217 -4.55 23.11 -1.16
N ARG A 218 -4.16 23.96 -0.21
CA ARG A 218 -5.09 24.87 0.46
C ARG A 218 -4.89 26.23 -0.19
N GLU A 219 -5.63 26.54 -1.25
CA GLU A 219 -5.60 27.89 -1.82
C GLU A 219 -6.66 28.74 -1.10
N GLU A 220 -6.21 29.80 -0.43
CA GLU A 220 -7.08 30.86 0.07
C GLU A 220 -7.68 31.61 -1.14
N GLY A 221 -8.97 31.44 -1.35
CA GLY A 221 -9.69 32.04 -2.48
C GLY A 221 -10.82 31.14 -2.95
N VAL A 222 -11.99 31.74 -3.13
CA VAL A 222 -13.25 31.08 -3.48
C VAL A 222 -13.10 30.41 -4.86
N ASP A 223 -13.44 29.11 -4.95
CA ASP A 223 -13.67 28.31 -6.16
C ASP A 223 -12.61 27.33 -6.71
N ALA A 224 -11.49 27.07 -6.01
CA ALA A 224 -10.64 25.91 -6.36
C ALA A 224 -11.07 24.66 -5.56
N THR A 225 -12.10 23.94 -6.03
CA THR A 225 -12.38 22.60 -5.49
C THR A 225 -11.21 21.67 -5.84
N ALA A 226 -10.69 20.94 -4.84
CA ALA A 226 -9.62 19.98 -5.08
C ALA A 226 -10.12 18.91 -6.06
N SER A 227 -9.47 18.81 -7.23
CA SER A 227 -9.85 17.88 -8.29
C SER A 227 -8.88 16.71 -8.38
N MET A 228 -9.39 15.56 -8.82
CA MET A 228 -8.59 14.35 -9.02
C MET A 228 -7.50 14.63 -10.06
N SER A 229 -6.34 14.00 -9.91
CA SER A 229 -5.28 14.06 -10.89
C SER A 229 -5.77 13.51 -12.24
N PRO A 230 -5.33 14.06 -13.39
CA PRO A 230 -5.74 13.56 -14.71
C PRO A 230 -5.50 12.06 -14.88
N LEU A 231 -4.39 11.57 -14.31
CA LEU A 231 -4.05 10.15 -14.30
C LEU A 231 -5.11 9.31 -13.57
N ALA A 232 -5.52 9.73 -12.37
CA ALA A 232 -6.53 9.01 -11.61
C ALA A 232 -7.90 9.08 -12.30
N THR A 233 -8.28 10.23 -12.84
CA THR A 233 -9.51 10.41 -13.62
C THR A 233 -9.56 9.42 -14.79
N THR A 234 -8.53 9.40 -15.64
CA THR A 234 -8.47 8.48 -16.79
C THR A 234 -8.51 7.00 -16.37
N ARG A 235 -7.87 6.63 -15.25
CA ARG A 235 -7.90 5.25 -14.74
C ARG A 235 -9.30 4.86 -14.24
N LEU A 236 -9.93 5.73 -13.44
CA LEU A 236 -11.28 5.52 -12.92
C LEU A 236 -12.30 5.41 -14.05
N GLU A 237 -12.27 6.32 -15.02
CA GLU A 237 -13.15 6.28 -16.21
C GLU A 237 -12.98 4.99 -17.01
N LYS A 238 -11.72 4.54 -17.20
CA LYS A 238 -11.44 3.27 -17.89
C LYS A 238 -12.04 2.08 -17.13
N TRP A 239 -11.90 2.04 -15.82
CA TRP A 239 -12.44 0.95 -15.00
C TRP A 239 -13.97 0.97 -14.95
N GLN A 240 -14.58 2.14 -14.80
CA GLN A 240 -16.02 2.32 -14.85
C GLN A 240 -16.59 1.90 -16.21
N SER A 241 -15.92 2.26 -17.30
CA SER A 241 -16.30 1.84 -18.66
C SER A 241 -16.20 0.32 -18.87
N ALA A 242 -15.37 -0.36 -18.09
CA ALA A 242 -15.27 -1.82 -18.05
C ALA A 242 -16.27 -2.49 -17.09
N GLY A 243 -17.17 -1.71 -16.47
CA GLY A 243 -18.20 -2.20 -15.54
C GLY A 243 -17.74 -2.32 -14.09
N LEU A 244 -16.50 -1.92 -13.75
CA LEU A 244 -16.01 -1.97 -12.38
C LEU A 244 -16.55 -0.79 -11.56
N HIS A 245 -17.08 -1.07 -10.37
CA HIS A 245 -17.47 -0.03 -9.42
C HIS A 245 -16.23 0.65 -8.83
N ALA A 246 -15.77 1.73 -9.46
CA ALA A 246 -14.60 2.49 -9.06
C ALA A 246 -14.96 3.95 -8.76
N ARG A 247 -14.56 4.48 -7.60
CA ARG A 247 -14.84 5.85 -7.16
C ARG A 247 -13.55 6.55 -6.75
N GLY A 248 -13.48 7.84 -7.04
CA GLY A 248 -12.35 8.71 -6.68
C GLY A 248 -12.79 9.81 -5.72
N ARG A 249 -11.97 10.08 -4.70
CA ARG A 249 -12.14 11.21 -3.78
C ARG A 249 -10.83 11.97 -3.65
N VAL A 250 -10.92 13.28 -3.50
CA VAL A 250 -9.78 14.12 -3.15
C VAL A 250 -9.98 14.70 -1.77
N VAL A 251 -8.92 14.68 -0.97
CA VAL A 251 -8.90 15.23 0.37
C VAL A 251 -7.76 16.23 0.48
N CYS A 252 -8.02 17.40 1.07
CA CYS A 252 -6.96 18.36 1.34
C CYS A 252 -6.16 17.95 2.59
N GLY A 253 -4.85 17.78 2.45
CA GLY A 253 -4.00 17.32 3.54
C GLY A 253 -2.53 17.20 3.16
N PRO A 254 -1.64 17.04 4.15
CA PRO A 254 -0.23 16.82 3.89
C PRO A 254 0.00 15.44 3.28
N SER A 255 0.94 15.35 2.32
CA SER A 255 1.51 14.08 1.87
C SER A 255 2.38 13.47 2.98
N PHE A 256 1.75 12.95 4.03
CA PHE A 256 2.39 12.53 5.28
C PHE A 256 3.51 11.48 5.10
N TRP A 257 3.47 10.70 4.01
CA TRP A 257 4.53 9.75 3.66
C TRP A 257 5.85 10.42 3.22
N GLN A 258 5.84 11.73 2.98
CA GLN A 258 6.99 12.53 2.54
C GLN A 258 7.35 13.67 3.50
N THR A 259 6.65 13.82 4.63
CA THR A 259 6.93 14.89 5.59
C THR A 259 8.15 14.59 6.45
N THR A 260 8.89 15.64 6.83
CA THR A 260 10.05 15.52 7.73
C THR A 260 9.63 14.96 9.07
N GLU A 261 8.62 15.57 9.69
CA GLU A 261 7.99 15.09 10.92
C GLU A 261 6.83 14.14 10.62
N ILE A 262 6.43 13.33 11.60
CA ILE A 262 5.20 12.53 11.50
C ILE A 262 4.02 13.50 11.52
N THR A 263 3.22 13.48 10.45
CA THR A 263 2.03 14.33 10.32
C THR A 263 0.78 13.48 10.15
N GLU A 264 -0.37 14.03 10.56
CA GLU A 264 -1.67 13.37 10.48
C GLU A 264 -2.58 14.10 9.47
N CYS A 265 -3.49 13.35 8.83
CA CYS A 265 -4.52 13.88 7.95
C CYS A 265 -5.90 13.35 8.37
N PRO A 266 -6.59 13.98 9.34
CA PRO A 266 -7.89 13.50 9.84
C PRO A 266 -8.96 13.39 8.75
N ALA A 267 -8.97 14.32 7.79
CA ALA A 267 -9.92 14.31 6.68
C ALA A 267 -9.76 13.06 5.78
N LEU A 268 -8.55 12.49 5.68
CA LEU A 268 -8.32 11.24 4.95
C LEU A 268 -8.96 10.06 5.67
N LEU A 269 -8.90 10.05 7.00
CA LEU A 269 -9.50 9.00 7.83
C LEU A 269 -11.02 8.99 7.68
N GLU A 270 -11.64 10.18 7.76
CA GLU A 270 -13.07 10.37 7.60
C GLU A 270 -13.53 9.96 6.20
N ALA A 271 -12.90 10.52 5.15
CA ALA A 271 -13.24 10.23 3.77
C ALA A 271 -13.10 8.73 3.43
N SER A 272 -12.06 8.07 3.95
CA SER A 272 -11.85 6.64 3.72
C SER A 272 -12.88 5.77 4.43
N THR A 273 -13.19 6.10 5.68
CA THR A 273 -14.19 5.38 6.48
C THR A 273 -15.57 5.49 5.83
N GLN A 274 -15.96 6.72 5.44
CA GLN A 274 -17.20 6.97 4.72
C GLN A 274 -17.23 6.23 3.37
N ALA A 275 -16.14 6.33 2.59
CA ALA A 275 -16.03 5.67 1.30
C ALA A 275 -16.28 4.17 1.41
N MET A 276 -15.74 3.49 2.41
CA MET A 276 -15.96 2.05 2.61
C MET A 276 -17.36 1.73 3.12
N MET A 277 -17.95 2.57 3.98
CA MET A 277 -19.27 2.34 4.55
C MET A 277 -20.43 2.55 3.58
N GLU A 278 -20.26 3.38 2.56
CA GLU A 278 -21.26 3.56 1.51
C GLU A 278 -21.43 2.25 0.72
N ASP A 279 -22.67 1.87 0.40
CA ASP A 279 -22.92 0.69 -0.42
C ASP A 279 -22.44 0.91 -1.87
N ALA A 280 -22.08 -0.18 -2.55
CA ALA A 280 -21.94 -0.11 -4.01
C ALA A 280 -23.34 0.15 -4.60
N PRO A 281 -23.51 1.15 -5.49
CA PRO A 281 -24.79 1.38 -6.16
C PRO A 281 -25.19 0.10 -6.92
N ALA A 282 -26.48 -0.22 -6.84
CA ALA A 282 -27.10 -1.39 -7.45
C ALA A 282 -27.00 -1.40 -8.98
#